data_AF-G4ZZV4-F1
#
_entry.id   AF-G4ZZV4-F1
#
_cell.length_a   1.000
_cell.length_b   1.000
_cell.length_c   1.000
_cell.angle_alpha   90.00
_cell.angle_beta   90.00
_cell.angle_gamma   90.00
#
_symmetry.space_group_name_H-M   'P 1'
#
loop_
_entity.id
_entity.type
_entity.pdbx_description
1 polymer ?
#
loop_
_entity_poly.entity_id
_entity_poly.type
_entity_poly.pdbx_seq_one_letter_code
_entity_poly.pdbx_strand_id
1 'polypeptide(L)'
;MSEKTPSKKAYEDARNCTHRKLEGASDDGIVTLEKYFGTAMERKLKNHHCGVQSVSVGGLELASLPRRHQLRVEPKPAKRSREVCKGLRPRRGHVHGQCVGSEWDQPLASPSEMYLDRRVSRPKGGAKRGSETAGYCIPTWHGISHAWAPAAILEQEPKCPVTVNNVTFQPKDIKRLLTDVYYGAKSSTVFAGSRYNGNNDSTDQYGRHTDYSYRDLNPGFFHIAATNLLGLLNTTFFVDTDAGYEVHNRPVVGFKVYEQTAMSPQKAANAFYGLETYPWNANVTNIVYVKSRLSWINETEADGGLVASGANEKLTVGAYYDYLLELDESEEIIGGEWLYGSNGNHPDFLWFLQGKPPADTVTKIGLSYANVAKLLEKSVSC
;
A
#
# COMPACT_ATOMS: atom_id res chain seq x y z
N MET A 1 -8.92 -50.98 -35.14
CA MET A 1 -9.26 -49.84 -34.25
C MET A 1 -8.11 -48.86 -34.36
N SER A 2 -8.34 -47.70 -34.98
CA SER A 2 -7.30 -46.74 -35.36
C SER A 2 -7.01 -45.80 -34.20
N GLU A 3 -5.77 -45.83 -33.69
CA GLU A 3 -5.21 -44.83 -32.79
C GLU A 3 -5.20 -43.47 -33.50
N LYS A 4 -6.03 -42.53 -33.03
CA LYS A 4 -5.99 -41.15 -33.51
C LYS A 4 -4.80 -40.44 -32.89
N THR A 5 -3.79 -40.16 -33.71
CA THR A 5 -2.71 -39.23 -33.39
C THR A 5 -3.30 -37.86 -33.00
N PRO A 6 -2.89 -37.25 -31.87
CA PRO A 6 -3.40 -35.94 -31.47
C PRO A 6 -3.08 -34.87 -32.52
N SER A 7 -3.98 -33.91 -32.70
CA SER A 7 -3.82 -32.83 -33.68
C SER A 7 -2.63 -31.92 -33.31
N LYS A 8 -2.00 -31.28 -34.30
CA LYS A 8 -0.93 -30.28 -34.10
C LYS A 8 -1.31 -29.18 -33.09
N LYS A 9 -2.60 -28.82 -33.03
CA LYS A 9 -3.13 -27.84 -32.08
C LYS A 9 -3.07 -28.34 -30.63
N ALA A 10 -3.34 -29.62 -30.38
CA ALA A 10 -3.16 -30.22 -29.06
C ALA A 10 -1.68 -30.29 -28.63
N TYR A 11 -0.77 -30.44 -29.60
CA TYR A 11 0.69 -30.37 -29.37
C TYR A 11 1.19 -28.94 -29.12
N GLU A 12 0.60 -27.93 -29.78
CA GLU A 12 0.90 -26.50 -29.58
C GLU A 12 0.31 -25.97 -28.26
N ASP A 13 -0.90 -26.39 -27.88
CA ASP A 13 -1.51 -26.08 -26.58
C ASP A 13 -0.70 -26.72 -25.42
N ALA A 14 -0.20 -27.95 -25.61
CA ALA A 14 0.70 -28.60 -24.64
C ALA A 14 2.10 -27.96 -24.57
N ARG A 15 2.62 -27.41 -25.69
CA ARG A 15 3.87 -26.63 -25.72
C ARG A 15 3.75 -25.24 -25.12
N ASN A 16 2.57 -24.61 -25.19
CA ASN A 16 2.34 -23.33 -24.50
C ASN A 16 2.16 -23.51 -22.98
N CYS A 17 1.82 -24.71 -22.49
CA CYS A 17 1.88 -25.03 -21.06
C CYS A 17 3.30 -25.17 -20.48
N THR A 18 4.34 -25.31 -21.32
CA THR A 18 5.73 -25.57 -20.88
C THR A 18 6.63 -24.33 -20.83
N HIS A 19 6.11 -23.14 -21.16
CA HIS A 19 6.77 -21.85 -20.92
C HIS A 19 6.27 -21.14 -19.66
N ARG A 20 5.70 -21.87 -18.69
CA ARG A 20 5.39 -21.32 -17.37
C ARG A 20 6.70 -21.07 -16.61
N LYS A 21 7.00 -19.80 -16.30
CA LYS A 21 7.83 -19.51 -15.13
C LYS A 21 7.12 -20.13 -13.92
N LEU A 22 7.73 -21.13 -13.34
CA LEU A 22 7.33 -21.67 -12.04
C LEU A 22 7.28 -20.49 -11.07
N GLU A 23 6.14 -20.28 -10.42
CA GLU A 23 5.98 -19.22 -9.42
C GLU A 23 6.57 -19.70 -8.10
N GLY A 24 7.91 -19.90 -8.11
CA GLY A 24 8.64 -19.78 -6.87
C GLY A 24 8.37 -18.40 -6.28
N ALA A 25 8.48 -18.25 -4.96
CA ALA A 25 8.49 -16.94 -4.32
C ALA A 25 9.48 -16.07 -5.12
N SER A 26 8.99 -15.06 -5.86
CA SER A 26 9.81 -14.42 -6.87
C SER A 26 11.07 -13.89 -6.20
N ASP A 27 12.24 -14.47 -6.51
CA ASP A 27 13.51 -14.14 -5.85
C ASP A 27 13.76 -12.63 -5.88
N ASP A 28 13.22 -11.91 -6.87
CA ASP A 28 13.29 -10.46 -7.02
C ASP A 28 12.75 -9.67 -5.80
N GLY A 29 11.61 -10.11 -5.23
CA GLY A 29 11.02 -9.45 -4.06
C GLY A 29 11.86 -9.65 -2.80
N ILE A 30 12.28 -10.89 -2.54
CA ILE A 30 13.12 -11.24 -1.39
C ILE A 30 14.47 -10.52 -1.49
N VAL A 31 15.15 -10.62 -2.64
CA VAL A 31 16.44 -9.96 -2.89
C VAL A 31 16.33 -8.45 -2.72
N THR A 32 15.22 -7.84 -3.15
CA THR A 32 14.97 -6.41 -2.94
C THR A 32 14.91 -6.05 -1.45
N LEU A 33 14.20 -6.84 -0.64
CA LEU A 33 14.13 -6.64 0.81
C LEU A 33 15.48 -6.87 1.47
N GLU A 34 16.17 -7.96 1.13
CA GLU A 34 17.48 -8.30 1.72
C GLU A 34 18.53 -7.23 1.42
N LYS A 35 18.54 -6.70 0.19
CA LYS A 35 19.40 -5.59 -0.21
C LYS A 35 19.10 -4.32 0.59
N TYR A 36 17.82 -4.03 0.83
CA TYR A 36 17.43 -2.84 1.58
C TYR A 36 17.77 -2.94 3.06
N PHE A 37 17.46 -4.07 3.71
CA PHE A 37 17.71 -4.27 5.13
C PHE A 37 19.15 -4.72 5.44
N GLY A 38 19.92 -5.13 4.43
CA GLY A 38 21.29 -5.62 4.60
C GLY A 38 21.37 -6.94 5.37
N THR A 39 20.29 -7.74 5.37
CA THR A 39 20.19 -9.03 6.05
C THR A 39 19.35 -10.00 5.23
N ALA A 40 19.69 -11.29 5.29
CA ALA A 40 18.89 -12.33 4.69
C ALA A 40 17.51 -12.42 5.38
N MET A 41 16.47 -12.73 4.61
CA MET A 41 15.15 -13.03 5.15
C MET A 41 15.11 -14.49 5.62
N GLU A 42 14.51 -14.74 6.78
CA GLU A 42 14.20 -16.10 7.24
C GLU A 42 13.17 -16.72 6.30
N ARG A 43 13.46 -17.94 5.84
CA ARG A 43 12.62 -18.69 4.89
C ARG A 43 12.09 -19.99 5.48
N LYS A 44 12.68 -20.50 6.57
CA LYS A 44 12.26 -21.75 7.20
C LYS A 44 11.00 -21.51 8.00
N LEU A 45 9.89 -22.11 7.56
CA LEU A 45 8.59 -21.86 8.17
C LEU A 45 8.58 -22.07 9.70
N LYS A 46 9.31 -23.07 10.20
CA LYS A 46 9.42 -23.34 11.65
C LYS A 46 10.04 -22.20 12.48
N ASN A 47 10.83 -21.34 11.84
CA ASN A 47 11.45 -20.18 12.49
C ASN A 47 10.54 -18.94 12.43
N HIS A 48 9.42 -19.02 11.71
CA HIS A 48 8.45 -17.95 11.62
C HIS A 48 7.50 -18.05 12.82
N HIS A 49 7.36 -16.95 13.56
CA HIS A 49 6.52 -16.94 14.75
C HIS A 49 5.03 -16.86 14.35
N CYS A 50 4.24 -17.87 14.72
CA CYS A 50 2.79 -17.91 14.43
C CYS A 50 1.94 -16.96 15.29
N GLY A 51 2.52 -16.29 16.28
CA GLY A 51 1.85 -15.34 17.17
C GLY A 51 1.39 -14.04 16.48
N VAL A 52 0.68 -13.18 17.20
CA VAL A 52 0.42 -11.81 16.72
C VAL A 52 1.75 -11.09 16.64
N GLN A 53 2.22 -10.85 15.42
CA GLN A 53 3.32 -9.93 15.17
C GLN A 53 2.68 -8.58 14.92
N SER A 54 2.71 -7.74 15.94
CA SER A 54 2.29 -6.34 15.84
C SER A 54 3.49 -5.48 16.14
N VAL A 55 3.79 -4.55 15.24
CA VAL A 55 4.67 -3.45 15.63
C VAL A 55 3.80 -2.52 16.46
N SER A 56 4.22 -2.23 17.68
CA SER A 56 3.75 -1.03 18.38
C SER A 56 4.27 0.13 17.57
N VAL A 57 3.52 0.53 16.54
CA VAL A 57 3.87 1.71 15.80
C VAL A 57 3.57 2.88 16.74
N GLY A 58 4.57 3.27 17.53
CA GLY A 58 4.58 4.49 18.36
C GLY A 58 4.55 5.79 17.53
N GLY A 59 4.01 5.70 16.32
CA GLY A 59 3.87 6.73 15.31
C GLY A 59 2.82 6.27 14.31
N LEU A 60 1.71 5.69 14.78
CA LEU A 60 0.54 5.37 13.96
C LEU A 60 -0.24 6.64 13.67
N GLU A 61 0.42 7.46 12.90
CA GLU A 61 0.15 8.85 12.72
C GLU A 61 -0.83 9.03 11.59
N LEU A 62 -1.63 10.08 11.61
CA LEU A 62 -2.53 10.41 10.50
C LEU A 62 -3.61 9.35 10.21
N ALA A 63 -4.84 9.78 10.36
CA ALA A 63 -5.87 9.35 9.45
C ALA A 63 -5.88 10.37 8.31
N SER A 64 -5.72 9.94 7.05
CA SER A 64 -6.02 10.84 5.94
C SER A 64 -7.52 10.84 5.67
N LEU A 65 -7.96 11.92 5.04
CA LEU A 65 -9.28 11.99 4.46
C LEU A 65 -9.33 11.15 3.18
N PRO A 66 -10.41 10.42 2.93
CA PRO A 66 -10.80 10.12 1.56
C PRO A 66 -10.90 11.46 0.78
N ARG A 67 -10.22 11.58 -0.36
CA ARG A 67 -10.35 12.76 -1.27
C ARG A 67 -11.79 13.03 -1.70
N ARG A 68 -12.77 12.17 -1.37
CA ARG A 68 -14.21 12.39 -1.54
C ARG A 68 -14.68 13.77 -1.07
N HIS A 69 -13.98 14.44 -0.14
CA HIS A 69 -14.42 15.71 0.44
C HIS A 69 -13.52 16.93 0.19
N GLN A 70 -12.38 16.82 -0.48
CA GLN A 70 -11.65 18.01 -0.95
C GLN A 70 -12.43 18.77 -2.05
N LEU A 71 -13.42 18.13 -2.68
CA LEU A 71 -14.36 18.77 -3.60
C LEU A 71 -15.55 19.43 -2.89
N ARG A 72 -15.82 19.10 -1.62
CA ARG A 72 -16.96 19.66 -0.86
C ARG A 72 -16.58 20.56 0.32
N VAL A 73 -15.32 20.57 0.77
CA VAL A 73 -14.92 21.30 1.97
C VAL A 73 -13.95 22.43 1.63
N GLU A 74 -14.34 23.63 2.07
CA GLU A 74 -13.67 24.93 1.94
C GLU A 74 -12.14 24.92 2.05
N PRO A 75 -11.44 25.90 1.42
CA PRO A 75 -9.98 26.00 1.34
C PRO A 75 -9.24 26.22 2.68
N LYS A 76 -9.85 25.97 3.84
CA LYS A 76 -9.40 26.43 5.17
C LYS A 76 -7.93 26.09 5.50
N PRO A 77 -7.38 24.87 5.32
CA PRO A 77 -5.97 24.61 5.66
C PRO A 77 -4.97 25.32 4.74
N ALA A 78 -5.24 25.34 3.43
CA ALA A 78 -4.44 26.07 2.44
C ALA A 78 -4.56 27.59 2.65
N LYS A 79 -5.76 28.08 2.98
CA LYS A 79 -6.05 29.49 3.30
C LYS A 79 -5.35 29.93 4.59
N ARG A 80 -5.41 29.10 5.65
CA ARG A 80 -4.70 29.29 6.93
C ARG A 80 -3.19 29.36 6.72
N SER A 81 -2.64 28.44 5.92
CA SER A 81 -1.21 28.45 5.56
C SER A 81 -0.82 29.71 4.78
N ARG A 82 -1.66 30.16 3.83
CA ARG A 82 -1.47 31.43 3.10
C ARG A 82 -1.55 32.66 4.01
N GLU A 83 -2.42 32.66 5.03
CA GLU A 83 -2.59 33.77 5.99
C GLU A 83 -1.36 33.91 6.91
N VAL A 84 -0.78 32.79 7.37
CA VAL A 84 0.46 32.80 8.17
C VAL A 84 1.63 33.39 7.38
N CYS A 85 1.74 33.10 6.08
CA CYS A 85 2.79 33.63 5.21
C CYS A 85 2.69 35.15 4.96
N LYS A 86 1.51 35.77 5.08
CA LYS A 86 1.36 37.23 4.91
C LYS A 86 1.98 38.04 6.05
N GLY A 87 2.16 37.45 7.23
CA GLY A 87 2.74 38.11 8.42
C GLY A 87 4.27 38.17 8.44
N LEU A 88 4.96 37.44 7.55
CA LEU A 88 6.41 37.35 7.48
C LEU A 88 6.94 38.27 6.37
N ARG A 89 6.99 39.60 6.61
CA ARG A 89 7.68 40.54 5.71
C ARG A 89 9.20 40.52 5.97
N PRO A 90 10.06 40.29 4.97
CA PRO A 90 11.49 40.57 5.12
C PRO A 90 11.72 42.09 5.13
N ARG A 91 12.55 42.57 6.07
CA ARG A 91 13.14 43.91 6.01
C ARG A 91 14.08 43.98 4.80
N ARG A 92 14.10 45.14 4.14
CA ARG A 92 14.63 45.39 2.80
C ARG A 92 16.07 44.89 2.60
N GLY A 93 16.27 44.31 1.42
CA GLY A 93 17.57 44.19 0.76
C GLY A 93 18.35 42.98 1.23
N HIS A 94 17.94 41.80 0.78
CA HIS A 94 18.72 40.60 0.40
C HIS A 94 17.77 39.38 0.45
N VAL A 95 17.97 38.42 -0.48
CA VAL A 95 17.24 37.15 -0.67
C VAL A 95 16.01 37.21 -1.59
N HIS A 96 16.27 36.86 -2.85
CA HIS A 96 15.30 36.30 -3.79
C HIS A 96 14.75 34.96 -3.22
N GLY A 97 13.43 34.77 -3.29
CA GLY A 97 12.85 33.43 -3.44
C GLY A 97 12.40 32.66 -2.19
N GLN A 98 12.11 33.32 -1.06
CA GLN A 98 11.37 32.68 0.04
C GLN A 98 10.03 33.39 0.23
N CYS A 99 8.95 32.64 0.03
CA CYS A 99 7.54 33.05 0.05
C CYS A 99 7.03 33.78 -1.22
N VAL A 100 6.16 33.05 -1.94
CA VAL A 100 5.18 33.50 -2.96
C VAL A 100 5.75 33.74 -4.37
N GLY A 101 5.68 32.71 -5.21
CA GLY A 101 5.55 32.83 -6.66
C GLY A 101 4.07 32.88 -7.07
N SER A 102 3.77 33.68 -8.09
CA SER A 102 2.45 34.05 -8.63
C SER A 102 1.68 32.95 -9.36
N GLU A 103 1.78 31.69 -8.93
CA GLU A 103 1.15 30.54 -9.60
C GLU A 103 -0.08 29.97 -8.86
N TRP A 104 -0.54 30.63 -7.79
CA TRP A 104 -1.73 30.19 -7.05
C TRP A 104 -3.08 30.57 -7.71
N ASP A 105 -3.05 31.23 -8.88
CA ASP A 105 -4.18 31.31 -9.82
C ASP A 105 -4.14 30.20 -10.89
N GLN A 106 -3.10 29.37 -10.91
CA GLN A 106 -3.09 28.16 -11.71
C GLN A 106 -3.91 27.07 -10.99
N PRO A 107 -4.78 26.34 -11.70
CA PRO A 107 -5.55 25.27 -11.10
C PRO A 107 -4.61 24.26 -10.42
N LEU A 108 -4.93 23.87 -9.18
CA LEU A 108 -4.37 22.67 -8.55
C LEU A 108 -4.56 21.50 -9.54
N ALA A 109 -3.45 21.16 -10.21
CA ALA A 109 -3.38 20.43 -11.48
C ALA A 109 -4.17 21.07 -12.64
N SER A 110 -3.51 21.35 -13.76
CA SER A 110 -4.19 21.39 -15.04
C SER A 110 -4.83 20.00 -15.28
N PRO A 111 -6.05 19.92 -15.83
CA PRO A 111 -6.69 18.63 -16.18
C PRO A 111 -5.85 17.72 -17.08
N SER A 112 -4.76 18.23 -17.67
CA SER A 112 -3.86 17.52 -18.58
C SER A 112 -3.01 16.43 -17.91
N GLU A 113 -2.85 16.40 -16.59
CA GLU A 113 -2.14 15.29 -15.89
C GLU A 113 -3.09 14.21 -15.33
N MET A 114 -4.41 14.40 -15.43
CA MET A 114 -5.39 13.40 -15.04
C MET A 114 -5.92 12.70 -16.29
N TYR A 115 -5.49 11.45 -16.52
CA TYR A 115 -6.07 10.59 -17.54
C TYR A 115 -7.60 10.56 -17.36
N LEU A 116 -8.33 11.19 -18.30
CA LEU A 116 -9.76 11.00 -18.46
C LEU A 116 -9.97 9.55 -18.90
N ASP A 117 -10.19 8.67 -17.95
CA ASP A 117 -10.45 7.27 -18.26
C ASP A 117 -11.85 7.15 -18.90
N ARG A 118 -11.84 7.06 -20.23
CA ARG A 118 -13.01 6.76 -21.07
C ARG A 118 -13.36 5.28 -21.09
N ARG A 119 -12.52 4.40 -20.50
CA ARG A 119 -12.77 2.97 -20.44
C ARG A 119 -13.30 2.62 -19.06
N VAL A 120 -14.31 1.76 -19.04
CA VAL A 120 -14.94 1.14 -17.87
C VAL A 120 -16.02 1.95 -17.12
N SER A 121 -17.16 1.29 -16.97
CA SER A 121 -18.33 1.59 -16.15
C SER A 121 -18.03 1.45 -14.64
N ARG A 122 -17.13 2.30 -14.10
CA ARG A 122 -16.79 2.32 -12.65
C ARG A 122 -17.47 3.50 -11.92
N PRO A 123 -17.62 3.45 -10.57
CA PRO A 123 -18.27 4.51 -9.80
C PRO A 123 -17.52 5.84 -9.90
N LYS A 124 -18.11 6.79 -10.65
CA LYS A 124 -17.62 8.17 -10.76
C LYS A 124 -18.52 9.10 -9.95
N GLY A 125 -17.90 10.00 -9.19
CA GLY A 125 -18.60 11.07 -8.48
C GLY A 125 -18.55 12.37 -9.26
N GLY A 126 -19.62 13.18 -9.18
CA GLY A 126 -19.60 14.56 -9.66
C GLY A 126 -18.69 15.42 -8.79
N ALA A 127 -17.60 15.89 -9.35
CA ALA A 127 -16.55 16.67 -8.69
C ALA A 127 -16.66 18.14 -9.08
N LYS A 128 -17.07 18.99 -8.14
CA LYS A 128 -17.30 20.42 -8.37
C LYS A 128 -16.48 21.24 -7.38
N ARG A 129 -15.77 22.26 -7.84
CA ARG A 129 -15.03 23.18 -6.95
C ARG A 129 -16.02 24.17 -6.36
N GLY A 130 -16.05 24.33 -5.03
CA GLY A 130 -16.77 25.38 -4.29
C GLY A 130 -17.95 26.05 -5.00
N SER A 131 -17.79 27.33 -5.33
CA SER A 131 -18.81 28.21 -5.94
C SER A 131 -19.02 28.02 -7.44
N GLU A 132 -18.36 27.04 -8.08
CA GLU A 132 -18.54 26.81 -9.52
C GLU A 132 -19.97 26.38 -9.82
N THR A 133 -20.34 26.25 -11.10
CA THR A 133 -21.64 25.69 -11.53
C THR A 133 -21.51 24.34 -12.21
N ALA A 134 -20.33 24.04 -12.77
CA ALA A 134 -20.00 22.80 -13.46
C ALA A 134 -18.81 22.06 -12.79
N GLY A 135 -18.62 20.79 -13.16
CA GLY A 135 -17.61 19.90 -12.57
C GLY A 135 -17.22 18.76 -13.51
N TYR A 136 -16.41 17.82 -12.99
CA TYR A 136 -15.90 16.66 -13.74
C TYR A 136 -16.37 15.34 -13.09
N CYS A 137 -16.43 14.27 -13.87
CA CYS A 137 -16.66 12.93 -13.32
C CYS A 137 -15.32 12.30 -12.95
N ILE A 138 -15.00 12.25 -11.66
CA ILE A 138 -13.72 11.72 -11.14
C ILE A 138 -13.98 10.38 -10.43
N PRO A 139 -13.18 9.33 -10.68
CA PRO A 139 -13.25 8.10 -9.91
C PRO A 139 -13.09 8.38 -8.41
N THR A 140 -13.99 7.83 -7.60
CA THR A 140 -14.08 8.21 -6.18
C THR A 140 -12.95 7.66 -5.30
N TRP A 141 -12.16 6.74 -5.83
CA TRP A 141 -10.98 6.16 -5.18
C TRP A 141 -9.70 6.98 -5.41
N HIS A 142 -9.68 7.92 -6.37
CA HIS A 142 -8.51 8.77 -6.59
C HIS A 142 -8.16 9.55 -5.32
N GLY A 143 -6.95 9.34 -4.81
CA GLY A 143 -6.51 9.83 -3.51
C GLY A 143 -5.00 10.04 -3.44
N ILE A 144 -4.54 10.35 -2.23
CA ILE A 144 -3.11 10.44 -1.88
C ILE A 144 -2.77 9.44 -0.78
N SER A 145 -3.40 8.26 -0.83
CA SER A 145 -3.14 7.16 0.11
C SER A 145 -1.65 6.79 0.14
N HIS A 146 -0.98 6.83 -1.02
CA HIS A 146 0.47 6.63 -1.15
C HIS A 146 1.32 7.70 -0.44
N ALA A 147 0.80 8.89 -0.16
CA ALA A 147 1.52 9.93 0.60
C ALA A 147 1.16 9.87 2.09
N TRP A 148 -0.09 9.54 2.38
CA TRP A 148 -0.59 9.38 3.73
C TRP A 148 0.04 8.20 4.45
N ALA A 149 0.03 7.01 3.83
CA ALA A 149 0.54 5.79 4.44
C ALA A 149 1.96 5.94 5.01
N PRO A 150 2.95 6.53 4.29
CA PRO A 150 4.27 6.75 4.86
C PRO A 150 4.34 7.87 5.89
N ALA A 151 3.63 8.98 5.69
CA ALA A 151 3.55 10.04 6.71
C ALA A 151 2.97 9.47 8.03
N ALA A 152 2.06 8.51 7.90
CA ALA A 152 1.41 7.81 8.98
C ALA A 152 2.28 6.85 9.78
N ILE A 153 3.50 6.58 9.34
CA ILE A 153 4.46 5.71 10.04
C ILE A 153 5.71 6.50 10.44
N LEU A 154 6.11 7.47 9.61
CA LEU A 154 7.38 8.16 9.77
C LEU A 154 7.27 9.41 10.66
N GLU A 155 6.12 10.05 10.76
CA GLU A 155 5.93 11.25 11.59
C GLU A 155 5.42 10.92 13.01
N GLN A 156 5.39 11.91 13.92
CA GLN A 156 4.86 11.77 15.29
C GLN A 156 3.51 12.46 15.47
N GLU A 157 2.56 11.84 16.17
CA GLU A 157 1.17 12.32 16.15
C GLU A 157 0.96 13.76 16.60
N PRO A 158 0.42 14.68 15.76
CA PRO A 158 -0.02 15.96 16.26
C PRO A 158 -1.16 15.69 17.25
N LYS A 159 -0.99 16.13 18.50
CA LYS A 159 -1.91 15.82 19.60
C LYS A 159 -2.87 16.97 19.88
N CYS A 160 -2.36 18.20 19.87
CA CYS A 160 -3.12 19.40 20.21
C CYS A 160 -3.06 20.50 19.13
N PRO A 161 -4.00 21.46 19.17
CA PRO A 161 -4.00 22.58 18.24
C PRO A 161 -2.81 23.52 18.47
N VAL A 162 -2.26 24.07 17.38
CA VAL A 162 -1.14 25.02 17.42
C VAL A 162 -1.58 26.34 16.80
N THR A 163 -1.42 27.45 17.53
CA THR A 163 -1.71 28.78 17.00
C THR A 163 -0.42 29.48 16.54
N VAL A 164 -0.40 29.92 15.28
CA VAL A 164 0.68 30.71 14.69
C VAL A 164 0.06 31.92 14.00
N ASN A 165 0.53 33.14 14.30
CA ASN A 165 0.02 34.38 13.69
C ASN A 165 -1.52 34.51 13.76
N ASN A 166 -2.11 34.23 14.92
CA ASN A 166 -3.57 34.21 15.16
C ASN A 166 -4.37 33.19 14.34
N VAL A 167 -3.69 32.22 13.73
CA VAL A 167 -4.30 31.12 13.01
C VAL A 167 -4.07 29.82 13.78
N THR A 168 -5.15 29.18 14.20
CA THR A 168 -5.09 27.88 14.87
C THR A 168 -5.15 26.74 13.85
N PHE A 169 -4.11 25.90 13.88
CA PHE A 169 -4.03 24.63 13.16
C PHE A 169 -4.47 23.53 14.11
N GLN A 170 -5.56 22.85 13.77
CA GLN A 170 -5.98 21.65 14.48
C GLN A 170 -5.03 20.49 14.15
N PRO A 171 -4.93 19.44 14.99
CA PRO A 171 -4.19 18.24 14.65
C PRO A 171 -4.47 17.76 13.24
N LYS A 172 -5.75 17.57 12.87
CA LYS A 172 -6.13 17.17 11.50
C LYS A 172 -5.65 18.10 10.39
N ASP A 173 -5.45 19.40 10.66
CA ASP A 173 -4.92 20.33 9.67
C ASP A 173 -3.43 20.04 9.43
N ILE A 174 -2.67 19.80 10.51
CA ILE A 174 -1.26 19.41 10.44
C ILE A 174 -1.13 18.05 9.73
N LYS A 175 -2.04 17.11 10.02
CA LYS A 175 -2.15 15.82 9.34
C LYS A 175 -2.26 15.95 7.82
N ARG A 176 -3.14 16.85 7.36
CA ARG A 176 -3.31 17.17 5.93
C ARG A 176 -2.06 17.79 5.32
N LEU A 177 -1.45 18.76 6.00
CA LEU A 177 -0.24 19.43 5.52
C LEU A 177 0.93 18.46 5.36
N LEU A 178 1.14 17.54 6.32
CA LEU A 178 2.14 16.48 6.20
C LEU A 178 1.87 15.60 4.98
N THR A 179 0.62 15.15 4.82
CA THR A 179 0.24 14.32 3.66
C THR A 179 0.53 15.05 2.33
N ASP A 180 0.21 16.34 2.23
CA ASP A 180 0.50 17.15 1.04
C ASP A 180 2.00 17.34 0.80
N VAL A 181 2.82 17.43 1.87
CA VAL A 181 4.28 17.43 1.75
C VAL A 181 4.76 16.11 1.16
N TYR A 182 4.35 14.96 1.71
CA TYR A 182 4.76 13.64 1.23
C TYR A 182 4.31 13.41 -0.22
N TYR A 183 3.16 13.95 -0.62
CA TYR A 183 2.68 13.90 -2.01
C TYR A 183 3.55 14.73 -2.96
N GLY A 184 3.98 15.92 -2.53
CA GLY A 184 4.79 16.83 -3.34
C GLY A 184 6.30 16.59 -3.27
N ALA A 185 6.76 15.75 -2.36
CA ALA A 185 8.17 15.43 -2.14
C ALA A 185 8.69 14.42 -3.18
N LYS A 186 9.98 14.53 -3.51
CA LYS A 186 10.69 13.48 -4.23
C LYS A 186 11.27 12.53 -3.20
N SER A 187 10.67 11.35 -3.07
CA SER A 187 11.07 10.34 -2.10
C SER A 187 11.44 9.03 -2.79
N SER A 188 12.49 8.38 -2.31
CA SER A 188 12.92 7.07 -2.80
C SER A 188 12.08 5.97 -2.17
N THR A 189 11.60 5.05 -2.99
CA THR A 189 10.82 3.89 -2.55
C THR A 189 11.59 2.59 -2.77
N VAL A 190 11.32 1.60 -1.93
CA VAL A 190 11.67 0.19 -2.16
C VAL A 190 10.36 -0.52 -2.45
N PHE A 191 10.26 -1.23 -3.56
CA PHE A 191 9.01 -1.77 -4.07
C PHE A 191 9.20 -3.25 -4.40
N ALA A 192 8.26 -4.09 -3.97
CA ALA A 192 8.25 -5.51 -4.27
C ALA A 192 6.84 -5.97 -4.69
N GLY A 193 6.79 -6.69 -5.80
CA GLY A 193 5.57 -6.89 -6.59
C GLY A 193 5.56 -5.99 -7.82
N SER A 194 4.57 -6.18 -8.68
CA SER A 194 4.26 -5.29 -9.81
C SER A 194 2.85 -4.75 -9.59
N ARG A 195 2.44 -3.81 -10.45
CA ARG A 195 1.10 -3.25 -10.40
C ARG A 195 0.24 -3.88 -11.46
N TYR A 196 -0.93 -4.41 -11.09
CA TYR A 196 -1.94 -4.78 -12.07
C TYR A 196 -2.58 -3.53 -12.70
N ASN A 197 -2.49 -3.39 -14.02
CA ASN A 197 -2.97 -2.20 -14.74
C ASN A 197 -4.37 -2.38 -15.36
N GLY A 198 -5.12 -3.40 -14.96
CA GLY A 198 -6.47 -3.64 -15.48
C GLY A 198 -6.48 -4.18 -16.91
N ASN A 199 -5.51 -5.04 -17.25
CA ASN A 199 -5.46 -5.72 -18.54
C ASN A 199 -6.66 -6.66 -18.72
N ASN A 200 -6.79 -7.28 -19.90
CA ASN A 200 -7.79 -8.32 -20.08
C ASN A 200 -7.33 -9.59 -19.36
N ASP A 201 -8.00 -9.91 -18.26
CA ASP A 201 -7.68 -11.06 -17.42
C ASP A 201 -8.86 -12.04 -17.34
N SER A 202 -8.56 -13.29 -17.07
CA SER A 202 -9.49 -14.40 -16.91
C SER A 202 -9.04 -15.29 -15.77
N THR A 203 -9.91 -16.14 -15.26
CA THR A 203 -9.54 -17.13 -14.25
C THR A 203 -9.55 -18.52 -14.85
N ASP A 204 -8.62 -19.38 -14.40
CA ASP A 204 -8.67 -20.80 -14.70
C ASP A 204 -9.76 -21.52 -13.89
N GLN A 205 -9.88 -22.83 -14.09
CA GLN A 205 -10.88 -23.68 -13.42
C GLN A 205 -10.72 -23.76 -11.89
N TYR A 206 -9.61 -23.28 -11.34
CA TYR A 206 -9.33 -23.23 -9.91
C TYR A 206 -9.45 -21.82 -9.32
N GLY A 207 -9.88 -20.85 -10.15
CA GLY A 207 -10.03 -19.46 -9.76
C GLY A 207 -8.74 -18.64 -9.83
N ARG A 208 -7.64 -19.23 -10.33
CA ARG A 208 -6.35 -18.56 -10.47
C ARG A 208 -6.41 -17.62 -11.67
N HIS A 209 -6.11 -16.34 -11.45
CA HIS A 209 -6.02 -15.34 -12.51
C HIS A 209 -4.96 -15.70 -13.56
N THR A 210 -5.16 -15.31 -14.82
CA THR A 210 -4.24 -15.66 -15.91
C THR A 210 -3.14 -14.62 -16.11
N ASP A 211 -3.43 -13.35 -15.79
CA ASP A 211 -2.44 -12.28 -15.78
C ASP A 211 -1.48 -12.50 -14.61
N TYR A 212 -0.19 -12.55 -14.92
CA TYR A 212 0.86 -12.71 -13.92
C TYR A 212 0.89 -11.52 -12.96
N SER A 213 0.67 -10.30 -13.44
CA SER A 213 0.67 -9.09 -12.60
C SER A 213 -0.53 -9.01 -11.65
N TYR A 214 -1.56 -9.84 -11.82
CA TYR A 214 -2.62 -9.97 -10.82
C TYR A 214 -2.20 -10.87 -9.67
N ARG A 215 -1.23 -11.77 -9.85
CA ARG A 215 -0.83 -12.80 -8.87
C ARG A 215 0.63 -12.72 -8.46
N ASP A 216 1.29 -11.62 -8.81
CA ASP A 216 2.74 -11.49 -8.70
C ASP A 216 3.22 -11.37 -7.26
N LEU A 217 2.38 -10.85 -6.35
CA LEU A 217 2.57 -11.03 -4.91
C LEU A 217 2.26 -12.47 -4.52
N ASN A 218 3.20 -13.36 -4.83
CA ASN A 218 3.15 -14.76 -4.46
C ASN A 218 2.94 -14.90 -2.92
N PRO A 219 2.02 -15.76 -2.45
CA PRO A 219 1.71 -15.88 -1.02
C PRO A 219 2.89 -16.38 -0.19
N GLY A 220 3.83 -17.13 -0.78
CA GLY A 220 5.10 -17.49 -0.14
C GLY A 220 5.94 -16.26 0.18
N PHE A 221 6.09 -15.35 -0.80
CA PHE A 221 6.77 -14.06 -0.59
C PHE A 221 6.01 -13.18 0.42
N PHE A 222 4.69 -13.05 0.28
CA PHE A 222 3.85 -12.30 1.22
C PHE A 222 4.05 -12.78 2.66
N HIS A 223 4.04 -14.10 2.89
CA HIS A 223 4.22 -14.69 4.20
C HIS A 223 5.63 -14.42 4.76
N ILE A 224 6.68 -14.64 3.94
CA ILE A 224 8.07 -14.34 4.31
C ILE A 224 8.21 -12.87 4.70
N ALA A 225 7.73 -11.95 3.85
CA ALA A 225 7.81 -10.52 4.09
C ALA A 225 7.06 -10.14 5.39
N ALA A 226 5.80 -10.54 5.54
CA ALA A 226 5.00 -10.16 6.71
C ALA A 226 5.61 -10.67 8.03
N THR A 227 6.08 -11.91 8.07
CA THR A 227 6.68 -12.52 9.28
C THR A 227 8.06 -11.96 9.61
N ASN A 228 8.91 -11.73 8.61
CA ASN A 228 10.23 -11.14 8.82
C ASN A 228 10.12 -9.68 9.25
N LEU A 229 9.37 -8.87 8.50
CA LEU A 229 9.29 -7.43 8.73
C LEU A 229 8.67 -7.12 10.09
N LEU A 230 7.46 -7.66 10.35
CA LEU A 230 6.74 -7.36 11.57
C LEU A 230 7.28 -8.12 12.78
N GLY A 231 7.78 -9.34 12.58
CA GLY A 231 8.17 -10.22 13.68
C GLY A 231 9.66 -10.23 14.03
N LEU A 232 10.54 -10.27 13.02
CA LEU A 232 11.99 -10.40 13.25
C LEU A 232 12.72 -9.06 13.21
N LEU A 233 12.33 -8.18 12.29
CA LEU A 233 12.95 -6.87 12.06
C LEU A 233 12.26 -5.74 12.85
N ASN A 234 11.12 -6.03 13.49
CA ASN A 234 10.30 -5.07 14.24
C ASN A 234 10.05 -3.77 13.45
N THR A 235 9.75 -3.92 12.17
CA THR A 235 9.47 -2.83 11.23
C THR A 235 8.15 -3.09 10.51
N THR A 236 7.63 -2.06 9.84
CA THR A 236 6.40 -2.17 9.07
C THR A 236 6.63 -1.83 7.60
N PHE A 237 5.61 -2.10 6.78
CA PHE A 237 5.58 -1.86 5.35
C PHE A 237 4.22 -1.29 4.94
N PHE A 238 4.18 -0.75 3.72
CA PHE A 238 2.95 -0.31 3.08
C PHE A 238 2.50 -1.36 2.08
N VAL A 239 1.20 -1.52 1.95
CA VAL A 239 0.63 -2.51 1.03
C VAL A 239 -0.51 -1.90 0.23
N ASP A 240 -0.64 -2.29 -1.03
CA ASP A 240 -1.91 -2.14 -1.73
C ASP A 240 -2.84 -3.29 -1.34
N THR A 241 -3.97 -2.97 -0.71
CA THR A 241 -4.89 -3.99 -0.20
C THR A 241 -5.82 -4.59 -1.26
N ASP A 242 -5.75 -4.11 -2.50
CA ASP A 242 -6.59 -4.55 -3.61
C ASP A 242 -5.69 -5.07 -4.75
N ALA A 243 -5.89 -6.32 -5.18
CA ALA A 243 -5.18 -6.92 -6.34
C ALA A 243 -5.64 -6.36 -7.70
N GLY A 244 -6.72 -5.58 -7.70
CA GLY A 244 -7.34 -5.03 -8.88
C GLY A 244 -6.71 -3.72 -9.35
N TYR A 245 -7.48 -2.98 -10.14
CA TYR A 245 -7.00 -1.74 -10.77
C TYR A 245 -6.92 -0.54 -9.82
N GLU A 246 -7.78 -0.52 -8.79
CA GLU A 246 -7.83 0.59 -7.83
C GLU A 246 -6.72 0.41 -6.81
N VAL A 247 -5.93 1.45 -6.58
CA VAL A 247 -4.78 1.37 -5.69
C VAL A 247 -5.11 1.95 -4.32
N HIS A 248 -5.04 1.12 -3.29
CA HIS A 248 -5.38 1.44 -1.91
C HIS A 248 -4.21 1.17 -0.96
N ASN A 249 -3.29 2.14 -0.87
CA ASN A 249 -2.12 2.04 0.00
C ASN A 249 -2.49 2.15 1.48
N ARG A 250 -2.06 1.17 2.28
CA ARG A 250 -2.31 1.11 3.72
C ARG A 250 -1.03 0.86 4.52
N PRO A 251 -0.84 1.54 5.67
CA PRO A 251 0.21 1.18 6.61
C PRO A 251 -0.19 -0.08 7.37
N VAL A 252 0.62 -1.13 7.25
CA VAL A 252 0.42 -2.38 7.98
C VAL A 252 0.79 -2.18 9.45
N VAL A 253 0.08 -2.85 10.35
CA VAL A 253 0.31 -2.76 11.81
C VAL A 253 0.36 -4.12 12.47
N GLY A 254 -0.08 -5.17 11.78
CA GLY A 254 0.06 -6.50 12.31
C GLY A 254 -0.20 -7.60 11.31
N PHE A 255 0.36 -8.75 11.64
CA PHE A 255 0.15 -10.00 10.93
C PHE A 255 0.00 -11.10 11.96
N LYS A 256 -1.00 -11.96 11.77
CA LYS A 256 -1.23 -13.10 12.65
C LYS A 256 -1.55 -14.33 11.82
N VAL A 257 -0.87 -15.44 12.12
CA VAL A 257 -1.25 -16.75 11.60
C VAL A 257 -2.25 -17.39 12.56
N TYR A 258 -3.39 -17.83 12.04
CA TYR A 258 -4.46 -18.46 12.81
C TYR A 258 -4.45 -19.98 12.65
N GLU A 259 -4.04 -20.47 11.47
CA GLU A 259 -3.98 -21.88 11.17
C GLU A 259 -2.73 -22.19 10.34
N GLN A 260 -2.08 -23.30 10.67
CA GLN A 260 -1.08 -23.95 9.83
C GLN A 260 -1.37 -25.45 9.82
N THR A 261 -1.70 -25.99 8.66
CA THR A 261 -2.05 -27.40 8.51
C THR A 261 -1.14 -28.02 7.46
N ALA A 262 -0.16 -28.80 7.92
CA ALA A 262 0.77 -29.52 7.05
C ALA A 262 0.06 -30.65 6.30
N MET A 263 0.47 -30.86 5.05
CA MET A 263 -0.06 -31.89 4.16
C MET A 263 0.96 -32.28 3.08
N SER A 264 0.80 -33.49 2.55
CA SER A 264 1.56 -33.90 1.36
C SER A 264 1.06 -33.15 0.12
N PRO A 265 1.91 -33.02 -0.93
CA PRO A 265 1.50 -32.42 -2.20
C PRO A 265 0.27 -33.10 -2.81
N GLN A 266 0.16 -34.43 -2.74
CA GLN A 266 -0.99 -35.19 -3.25
C GLN A 266 -2.27 -34.86 -2.49
N LYS A 267 -2.20 -34.74 -1.15
CA LYS A 267 -3.35 -34.38 -0.33
C LYS A 267 -3.82 -32.96 -0.64
N ALA A 268 -2.90 -32.01 -0.83
CA ALA A 268 -3.24 -30.64 -1.24
C ALA A 268 -3.88 -30.62 -2.63
N ALA A 269 -3.28 -31.33 -3.59
CA ALA A 269 -3.77 -31.45 -4.97
C ALA A 269 -5.22 -31.92 -4.99
N ASN A 270 -5.53 -32.96 -4.21
CA ASN A 270 -6.86 -33.52 -4.13
C ASN A 270 -7.83 -32.58 -3.41
N ALA A 271 -7.43 -32.03 -2.26
CA ALA A 271 -8.30 -31.22 -1.42
C ALA A 271 -8.71 -29.89 -2.04
N PHE A 272 -7.79 -29.21 -2.74
CA PHE A 272 -8.02 -27.85 -3.25
C PHE A 272 -8.28 -27.79 -4.76
N TYR A 273 -7.80 -28.78 -5.51
CA TYR A 273 -7.86 -28.76 -6.98
C TYR A 273 -8.52 -30.02 -7.57
N GLY A 274 -8.90 -31.01 -6.75
CA GLY A 274 -9.47 -32.27 -7.24
C GLY A 274 -8.51 -33.06 -8.14
N LEU A 275 -7.20 -32.88 -7.96
CA LEU A 275 -6.15 -33.51 -8.75
C LEU A 275 -5.40 -34.59 -7.97
N GLU A 276 -4.82 -35.55 -8.67
CA GLU A 276 -3.95 -36.58 -8.07
C GLU A 276 -2.54 -36.06 -7.79
N THR A 277 -2.05 -35.15 -8.63
CA THR A 277 -0.71 -34.58 -8.56
C THR A 277 -0.78 -33.06 -8.42
N TYR A 278 0.04 -32.50 -7.54
CA TYR A 278 0.13 -31.06 -7.33
C TYR A 278 0.79 -30.39 -8.56
N PRO A 279 0.10 -29.50 -9.27
CA PRO A 279 0.56 -29.08 -10.60
C PRO A 279 1.38 -27.78 -10.59
N TRP A 280 1.48 -27.08 -9.45
CA TRP A 280 1.94 -25.68 -9.42
C TRP A 280 3.45 -25.54 -9.28
N ASN A 281 4.08 -26.41 -8.51
CA ASN A 281 5.52 -26.39 -8.29
C ASN A 281 6.08 -27.81 -8.19
N ALA A 282 6.95 -28.20 -9.12
CA ALA A 282 7.54 -29.53 -9.15
C ALA A 282 8.61 -29.76 -8.08
N ASN A 283 9.14 -28.68 -7.47
CA ASN A 283 10.16 -28.74 -6.43
C ASN A 283 9.57 -28.84 -5.02
N VAL A 284 8.24 -28.82 -4.89
CA VAL A 284 7.58 -28.92 -3.59
C VAL A 284 7.70 -30.34 -3.03
N THR A 285 8.09 -30.44 -1.77
CA THR A 285 8.14 -31.71 -1.05
C THR A 285 7.11 -31.76 0.07
N ASN A 286 6.75 -30.60 0.64
CA ASN A 286 5.72 -30.49 1.65
C ASN A 286 4.87 -29.22 1.43
N ILE A 287 3.58 -29.30 1.77
CA ILE A 287 2.66 -28.16 1.65
C ILE A 287 2.10 -27.83 3.04
N VAL A 288 1.94 -26.54 3.31
CA VAL A 288 1.24 -26.07 4.51
C VAL A 288 0.11 -25.15 4.10
N TYR A 289 -1.13 -25.53 4.43
CA TYR A 289 -2.24 -24.60 4.36
C TYR A 289 -2.13 -23.58 5.48
N VAL A 290 -2.30 -22.31 5.16
CA VAL A 290 -2.22 -21.20 6.10
C VAL A 290 -3.47 -20.35 6.01
N LYS A 291 -4.05 -20.07 7.17
CA LYS A 291 -5.00 -18.98 7.37
C LYS A 291 -4.35 -17.90 8.19
N SER A 292 -4.24 -16.70 7.64
CA SER A 292 -3.62 -15.57 8.31
C SER A 292 -4.48 -14.31 8.22
N ARG A 293 -4.18 -13.31 9.04
CA ARG A 293 -4.80 -11.98 8.97
C ARG A 293 -3.72 -10.92 8.89
N LEU A 294 -3.78 -10.09 7.85
CA LEU A 294 -3.06 -8.83 7.81
C LEU A 294 -3.94 -7.73 8.39
N SER A 295 -3.36 -6.87 9.21
CA SER A 295 -4.03 -5.76 9.87
C SER A 295 -3.37 -4.46 9.48
N TRP A 296 -4.18 -3.44 9.18
CA TRP A 296 -3.72 -2.13 8.74
C TRP A 296 -4.67 -1.05 9.25
N ILE A 297 -4.26 0.21 9.08
CA ILE A 297 -5.07 1.37 9.50
C ILE A 297 -5.93 1.87 8.36
N ASN A 298 -7.20 2.16 8.67
CA ASN A 298 -8.11 2.81 7.74
C ASN A 298 -8.10 4.34 7.89
N GLU A 299 -8.57 5.03 6.85
CA GLU A 299 -8.75 6.49 6.88
C GLU A 299 -9.84 6.92 7.87
N THR A 300 -9.76 8.16 8.37
CA THR A 300 -10.80 8.82 9.16
C THR A 300 -10.65 10.34 9.11
N GLU A 301 -11.77 11.01 9.40
CA GLU A 301 -11.91 12.46 9.52
C GLU A 301 -11.72 12.97 10.95
N ALA A 302 -11.50 12.05 11.90
CA ALA A 302 -11.39 12.36 13.31
C ALA A 302 -10.22 13.31 13.59
N ASP A 303 -10.47 14.30 14.44
CA ASP A 303 -9.48 15.27 14.91
C ASP A 303 -8.83 14.79 16.21
N GLY A 304 -7.67 15.37 16.56
CA GLY A 304 -6.92 15.02 17.77
C GLY A 304 -5.82 13.96 17.58
N GLY A 305 -5.12 13.68 18.68
CA GLY A 305 -4.14 12.60 18.80
C GLY A 305 -4.82 11.25 19.08
N LEU A 306 -5.12 10.49 18.03
CA LEU A 306 -5.89 9.25 18.06
C LEU A 306 -5.10 8.07 18.62
N VAL A 307 -3.77 8.07 18.49
CA VAL A 307 -2.88 7.07 19.10
C VAL A 307 -2.80 7.30 20.58
N ALA A 308 -2.49 8.54 21.00
CA ALA A 308 -2.38 8.89 22.40
C ALA A 308 -3.68 8.63 23.17
N SER A 309 -4.84 8.75 22.51
CA SER A 309 -6.14 8.46 23.09
C SER A 309 -6.60 7.00 22.96
N GLY A 310 -5.83 6.13 22.28
CA GLY A 310 -6.25 4.75 21.93
C GLY A 310 -7.42 4.67 20.95
N ALA A 311 -7.84 5.79 20.35
CA ALA A 311 -8.95 5.82 19.40
C ALA A 311 -8.56 5.18 18.06
N ASN A 312 -7.26 5.08 17.77
CA ASN A 312 -6.71 4.40 16.61
C ASN A 312 -7.06 2.90 16.56
N GLU A 313 -7.32 2.24 17.69
CA GLU A 313 -7.73 0.82 17.70
C GLU A 313 -9.00 0.58 16.88
N LYS A 314 -9.92 1.56 16.85
CA LYS A 314 -11.16 1.51 16.05
C LYS A 314 -10.90 1.66 14.54
N LEU A 315 -9.70 2.11 14.16
CA LEU A 315 -9.26 2.28 12.78
C LEU A 315 -8.45 1.07 12.29
N THR A 316 -7.99 0.22 13.20
CA THR A 316 -7.28 -1.01 12.86
C THR A 316 -8.26 -2.05 12.31
N VAL A 317 -8.24 -2.20 11.00
CA VAL A 317 -9.02 -3.19 10.26
C VAL A 317 -8.08 -4.28 9.74
N GLY A 318 -8.60 -5.20 8.93
CA GLY A 318 -7.77 -6.23 8.30
C GLY A 318 -8.60 -7.22 7.50
N ALA A 319 -7.91 -8.01 6.69
CA ALA A 319 -8.50 -9.11 5.92
C ALA A 319 -7.82 -10.43 6.28
N TYR A 320 -8.60 -11.51 6.16
CA TYR A 320 -8.08 -12.87 6.24
C TYR A 320 -7.62 -13.30 4.86
N TYR A 321 -6.52 -14.04 4.84
CA TYR A 321 -5.99 -14.66 3.65
C TYR A 321 -5.75 -16.14 3.86
N ASP A 322 -6.21 -16.94 2.91
CA ASP A 322 -6.08 -18.38 2.86
C ASP A 322 -5.16 -18.73 1.68
N TYR A 323 -4.11 -19.50 1.93
CA TYR A 323 -3.12 -19.87 0.93
C TYR A 323 -2.39 -21.16 1.29
N LEU A 324 -1.77 -21.77 0.28
CA LEU A 324 -0.78 -22.82 0.44
C LEU A 324 0.62 -22.20 0.46
N LEU A 325 1.45 -22.64 1.39
CA LEU A 325 2.90 -22.49 1.32
C LEU A 325 3.51 -23.77 0.73
N GLU A 326 4.39 -23.59 -0.24
CA GLU A 326 5.16 -24.65 -0.86
C GLU A 326 6.54 -24.68 -0.20
N LEU A 327 6.90 -25.83 0.37
CA LEU A 327 8.17 -26.03 1.06
C LEU A 327 9.05 -27.04 0.30
N ASP A 328 10.36 -26.83 0.38
CA ASP A 328 11.37 -27.82 -0.04
C ASP A 328 11.71 -28.82 1.07
N GLU A 329 12.66 -29.73 0.79
CA GLU A 329 13.14 -30.74 1.76
C GLU A 329 13.78 -30.13 3.02
N SER A 330 14.23 -28.88 2.96
CA SER A 330 14.83 -28.15 4.09
C SER A 330 13.80 -27.36 4.90
N GLU A 331 12.51 -27.51 4.59
CA GLU A 331 11.38 -26.75 5.14
C GLU A 331 11.45 -25.24 4.83
N GLU A 332 12.16 -24.86 3.78
CA GLU A 332 12.21 -23.48 3.30
C GLU A 332 11.01 -23.18 2.40
N ILE A 333 10.41 -22.00 2.60
CA ILE A 333 9.34 -21.51 1.74
C ILE A 333 9.94 -21.17 0.37
N ILE A 334 9.51 -21.93 -0.64
CA ILE A 334 9.94 -21.78 -2.03
C ILE A 334 8.83 -21.24 -2.93
N GLY A 335 7.60 -21.12 -2.43
CA GLY A 335 6.47 -20.59 -3.19
C GLY A 335 5.15 -20.70 -2.43
N GLY A 336 4.05 -20.62 -3.16
CA GLY A 336 2.72 -20.73 -2.62
C GLY A 336 1.64 -20.38 -3.63
N GLU A 337 0.41 -20.77 -3.31
CA GLU A 337 -0.77 -20.49 -4.13
C GLU A 337 -1.91 -19.94 -3.27
N TRP A 338 -2.55 -18.87 -3.73
CA TRP A 338 -3.72 -18.31 -3.06
C TRP A 338 -4.89 -19.30 -3.14
N LEU A 339 -5.81 -19.22 -2.18
CA LEU A 339 -6.99 -20.10 -2.12
C LEU A 339 -8.28 -19.30 -1.92
N TYR A 340 -9.40 -19.92 -2.31
CA TYR A 340 -10.74 -19.42 -2.01
C TYR A 340 -10.92 -17.96 -2.46
N GLY A 341 -11.45 -17.09 -1.58
CA GLY A 341 -11.61 -15.67 -1.87
C GLY A 341 -10.28 -14.94 -2.05
N SER A 342 -9.18 -15.45 -1.50
CA SER A 342 -7.86 -14.86 -1.66
C SER A 342 -7.28 -15.01 -3.05
N ASN A 343 -7.89 -15.79 -3.94
CA ASN A 343 -7.53 -15.78 -5.36
C ASN A 343 -7.77 -14.41 -6.03
N GLY A 344 -8.83 -13.70 -5.61
CA GLY A 344 -9.19 -12.39 -6.16
C GLY A 344 -9.03 -11.24 -5.16
N ASN A 345 -8.88 -11.55 -3.88
CA ASN A 345 -8.77 -10.58 -2.78
C ASN A 345 -7.52 -10.86 -1.95
N HIS A 346 -6.38 -10.43 -2.48
CA HIS A 346 -5.08 -10.44 -1.84
C HIS A 346 -4.38 -9.09 -2.12
N PRO A 347 -3.28 -8.77 -1.42
CA PRO A 347 -2.55 -7.55 -1.71
C PRO A 347 -1.81 -7.64 -3.06
N ASP A 348 -1.70 -6.52 -3.80
CA ASP A 348 -1.03 -6.44 -5.13
C ASP A 348 0.49 -6.28 -4.99
N PHE A 349 0.92 -5.37 -4.11
CA PHE A 349 2.33 -5.12 -3.89
C PHE A 349 2.60 -4.59 -2.47
N LEU A 350 3.85 -4.72 -2.05
CA LEU A 350 4.36 -4.11 -0.83
C LEU A 350 5.48 -3.14 -1.12
N TRP A 351 5.62 -2.10 -0.29
CA TRP A 351 6.64 -1.08 -0.50
C TRP A 351 7.01 -0.33 0.77
N PHE A 352 8.12 0.41 0.69
CA PHE A 352 8.68 1.24 1.75
C PHE A 352 9.06 2.61 1.21
N LEU A 353 9.08 3.59 2.11
CA LEU A 353 9.77 4.85 1.89
C LEU A 353 11.12 4.79 2.59
N GLN A 354 12.20 5.12 1.90
CA GLN A 354 13.56 5.03 2.47
C GLN A 354 13.83 6.05 3.58
N GLY A 355 12.95 7.03 3.76
CA GLY A 355 13.04 8.02 4.82
C GLY A 355 12.03 9.14 4.66
N LYS A 356 12.05 10.08 5.60
CA LYS A 356 11.27 11.32 5.52
C LYS A 356 11.72 12.16 4.31
N PRO A 357 10.85 13.03 3.79
CA PRO A 357 11.26 14.06 2.85
C PRO A 357 12.48 14.86 3.39
N PRO A 358 13.42 15.30 2.53
CA PRO A 358 14.50 16.20 2.95
C PRO A 358 13.96 17.44 3.67
N ALA A 359 14.63 17.89 4.73
CA ALA A 359 14.14 18.98 5.59
C ALA A 359 13.89 20.30 4.83
N ASP A 360 14.65 20.54 3.76
CA ASP A 360 14.57 21.70 2.87
C ASP A 360 13.53 21.53 1.74
N THR A 361 12.76 20.44 1.73
CA THR A 361 11.71 20.20 0.74
C THR A 361 10.72 21.36 0.71
N VAL A 362 10.53 21.92 -0.48
CA VAL A 362 9.44 22.81 -0.84
C VAL A 362 8.70 22.18 -2.00
N THR A 363 7.43 21.84 -1.80
CA THR A 363 6.62 21.21 -2.86
C THR A 363 6.36 22.18 -4.01
N LYS A 364 5.90 21.68 -5.15
CA LYS A 364 5.51 22.53 -6.31
C LYS A 364 4.46 23.59 -5.97
N ILE A 365 3.64 23.35 -4.94
CA ILE A 365 2.66 24.34 -4.45
C ILE A 365 3.26 25.31 -3.41
N GLY A 366 4.57 25.29 -3.18
CA GLY A 366 5.23 26.17 -2.22
C GLY A 366 5.04 25.77 -0.74
N LEU A 367 4.63 24.53 -0.46
CA LEU A 367 4.52 24.03 0.91
C LEU A 367 5.90 23.60 1.41
N SER A 368 6.40 24.28 2.44
CA SER A 368 7.72 23.99 3.05
C SER A 368 7.59 22.93 4.14
N TYR A 369 8.32 21.82 3.99
CA TYR A 369 8.36 20.75 4.99
C TYR A 369 8.90 21.25 6.34
N ALA A 370 9.97 22.05 6.34
CA ALA A 370 10.51 22.65 7.56
C ALA A 370 9.45 23.45 8.36
N ASN A 371 8.53 24.15 7.69
CA ASN A 371 7.47 24.89 8.37
C ASN A 371 6.39 23.96 8.94
N VAL A 372 6.01 22.91 8.19
CA VAL A 372 5.06 21.89 8.66
C VAL A 372 5.65 21.10 9.84
N ALA A 373 6.94 20.76 9.79
CA ALA A 373 7.65 20.08 10.86
C ALA A 373 7.66 20.90 12.16
N LYS A 374 7.81 22.23 12.09
CA LYS A 374 7.69 23.12 13.26
C LYS A 374 6.27 23.15 13.86
N LEU A 375 5.23 23.05 13.02
CA LEU A 375 3.85 22.92 13.52
C LEU A 375 3.66 21.57 14.20
N LEU A 376 4.18 20.50 13.60
CA LEU A 376 4.14 19.15 14.14
C LEU A 376 4.82 19.09 15.51
N GLU A 377 6.06 19.57 15.62
CA GLU A 377 6.84 19.59 16.86
C GLU A 377 6.05 20.26 18.01
N LYS A 378 5.46 21.42 17.75
CA LYS A 378 4.61 22.13 18.74
C LYS A 378 3.34 21.38 19.10
N SER A 379 2.76 20.66 18.15
CA SER A 379 1.52 19.90 18.35
C SER A 379 1.76 18.58 19.09
N VAL A 380 2.97 18.03 18.98
CA VAL A 380 3.42 16.81 19.65
C VAL A 380 3.84 17.09 21.10
N SER A 381 4.37 18.28 21.38
CA SER A 381 4.98 18.69 22.65
C SER A 381 4.00 19.21 23.71
N CYS A 382 2.70 19.02 23.50
CA CYS A 382 1.69 19.08 24.54
C CYS A 382 1.38 17.65 25.03
#